data_AF-A0A946I4Y6-F1
#
_entry.id   AF-A0A946I4Y6-F1
#
_cell.length_a   1.000
_cell.length_b   1.000
_cell.length_c   1.000
_cell.angle_alpha   90.00
_cell.angle_beta   90.00
_cell.angle_gamma   90.00
#
_symmetry.space_group_name_H-M   'P 1'
#
loop_
_entity.id
_entity.type
_entity.pdbx_description
1 polymer ?
#
loop_
_entity_poly.entity_id
_entity_poly.type
_entity_poly.pdbx_seq_one_letter_code
_entity_poly.pdbx_strand_id
1 'polypeptide(L)'
;MTTTSINIEQVDLELQEIVQKVISNSRINKAEGLLFYTKAPLTLLGSLANSIREQKNGNKVFFNKNIHIEPTNICVFDCKFCAYSIKVSKKEDAWELSIDEMVDKLKAYENKDITEV
;
A
#
# COMPACT_ATOMS: atom_id res chain seq x y z
N MET A 1 24.63 3.24 -8.39
CA MET A 1 23.82 3.66 -9.57
C MET A 1 22.73 2.63 -9.75
N THR A 2 21.48 3.03 -9.97
CA THR A 2 20.38 2.11 -10.27
C THR A 2 20.71 1.39 -11.57
N THR A 3 20.82 0.06 -11.53
CA THR A 3 21.09 -0.78 -12.70
C THR A 3 19.81 -0.93 -13.50
N THR A 4 19.48 0.08 -14.30
CA THR A 4 18.29 0.07 -15.13
C THR A 4 18.69 0.11 -16.60
N SER A 5 18.15 -0.80 -17.42
CA SER A 5 18.34 -0.81 -18.88
C SER A 5 17.48 0.22 -19.63
N ILE A 6 16.99 1.27 -18.96
CA ILE A 6 16.18 2.30 -19.60
C ILE A 6 17.10 3.14 -20.50
N ASN A 7 16.81 3.13 -21.80
CA ASN A 7 17.36 4.11 -22.73
C ASN A 7 16.56 5.41 -22.64
N ILE A 8 17.15 6.44 -22.05
CA ILE A 8 16.51 7.75 -21.82
C ILE A 8 16.13 8.42 -23.14
N GLU A 9 16.89 8.20 -24.22
CA GLU A 9 16.60 8.79 -25.55
C GLU A 9 15.29 8.27 -26.15
N GLN A 10 14.82 7.10 -25.71
CA GLN A 10 13.55 6.50 -26.13
C GLN A 10 12.38 6.86 -25.23
N VAL A 11 12.63 7.61 -24.15
CA VAL A 11 11.60 8.15 -23.29
C VAL A 11 11.11 9.49 -23.86
N ASP A 12 9.81 9.76 -23.75
CA ASP A 12 9.22 11.04 -24.14
C ASP A 12 10.01 12.21 -23.53
N LEU A 13 10.29 13.23 -24.34
CA LEU A 13 11.14 14.37 -23.98
C LEU A 13 10.74 15.01 -22.64
N GLU A 14 9.43 15.14 -22.38
CA GLU A 14 8.90 15.73 -21.15
C GLU A 14 9.20 14.91 -19.88
N LEU A 15 9.53 13.62 -20.02
CA LEU A 15 9.82 12.71 -18.91
C LEU A 15 11.33 12.48 -18.69
N GLN A 16 12.18 12.80 -19.67
CA GLN A 16 13.60 12.46 -19.63
C GLN A 16 14.34 13.03 -18.41
N GLU A 17 14.10 14.30 -18.06
CA GLU A 17 14.72 14.93 -16.89
C GLU A 17 14.34 14.21 -15.59
N ILE A 18 13.06 13.84 -15.45
CA ILE A 18 12.55 13.17 -14.25
C ILE A 18 13.09 11.75 -14.16
N VAL A 19 13.16 11.04 -15.30
CA VAL A 19 13.79 9.71 -15.39
C VAL A 19 15.26 9.78 -14.97
N GLN A 20 16.01 10.77 -15.46
CA GLN A 20 17.40 10.99 -15.08
C GLN A 20 17.54 11.29 -13.58
N LYS A 21 16.62 12.06 -12.98
CA LYS A 21 16.58 12.29 -11.53
C LYS A 21 16.38 10.99 -10.76
N VAL A 22 15.45 10.14 -11.18
CA VAL A 22 15.20 8.85 -10.53
C VAL A 22 16.43 7.93 -10.63
N ILE A 23 17.06 7.84 -11.80
CA ILE A 23 18.28 7.03 -12.01
C ILE A 23 19.46 7.56 -11.17
N SER A 24 19.52 8.87 -10.95
CA SER A 24 20.52 9.49 -10.06
C SER A 24 20.17 9.41 -8.57
N ASN A 25 19.13 8.65 -8.19
CA ASN A 25 18.62 8.56 -6.81
C ASN A 25 18.20 9.91 -6.19
N SER A 26 17.79 10.85 -7.04
CA SER A 26 17.32 12.17 -6.61
C SER A 26 15.81 12.16 -6.35
N ARG A 27 15.38 12.91 -5.33
CA ARG A 27 13.95 13.06 -5.00
C ARG A 27 13.20 13.82 -6.10
N ILE A 28 12.07 13.26 -6.53
CA ILE A 28 11.12 13.97 -7.39
C ILE A 28 10.22 14.91 -6.57
N ASN A 29 9.78 16.00 -7.18
CA ASN A 29 8.84 16.95 -6.60
C ASN A 29 7.38 16.60 -6.97
N LYS A 30 6.42 17.38 -6.46
CA LYS A 30 4.99 17.16 -6.70
C LYS A 30 4.59 17.28 -8.18
N ALA A 31 5.11 18.27 -8.90
CA ALA A 31 4.78 18.48 -10.31
C ALA A 31 5.33 17.34 -11.18
N GLU A 32 6.54 16.88 -10.88
CA GLU A 32 7.16 15.72 -11.53
C GLU A 32 6.36 14.43 -11.28
N GLY A 33 5.89 14.22 -10.04
CA GLY A 33 5.02 13.09 -9.71
C GLY A 33 3.67 13.13 -10.46
N LEU A 34 3.08 14.31 -10.62
CA LEU A 34 1.88 14.49 -11.43
C LEU A 34 2.13 14.19 -12.91
N LEU A 35 3.31 14.57 -13.44
CA LEU A 35 3.67 14.26 -14.81
C LEU A 35 3.79 12.74 -15.02
N PHE A 36 4.48 12.04 -14.12
CA PHE A 36 4.50 10.57 -14.13
C PHE A 36 3.10 9.95 -14.09
N TYR A 37 2.22 10.45 -13.21
CA TYR A 37 0.86 9.92 -13.09
C TYR A 37 0.02 10.10 -14.37
N THR A 38 0.22 11.20 -15.09
CA THR A 38 -0.64 11.58 -16.23
C THR A 38 -0.07 11.19 -17.59
N LYS A 39 1.25 10.98 -17.70
CA LYS A 39 1.94 10.84 -18.98
C LYS A 39 2.80 9.58 -19.11
N ALA A 40 3.36 9.07 -18.01
CA ALA A 40 4.34 8.00 -18.12
C ALA A 40 3.68 6.65 -18.48
N PRO A 41 4.24 5.90 -19.45
CA PRO A 41 3.81 4.53 -19.70
C PRO A 41 4.01 3.64 -18.47
N LEU A 42 3.08 2.71 -18.23
CA LEU A 42 3.15 1.79 -17.09
C LEU A 42 4.46 0.97 -17.06
N THR A 43 4.99 0.58 -18.22
CA THR A 43 6.24 -0.17 -18.35
C THR A 43 7.46 0.64 -17.88
N LEU A 44 7.49 1.94 -18.19
CA LEU A 44 8.52 2.86 -17.72
C LEU A 44 8.47 2.99 -16.20
N LEU A 45 7.27 3.24 -15.65
CA LEU A 45 7.06 3.34 -14.20
C LEU A 45 7.44 2.06 -13.46
N GLY A 46 7.03 0.90 -13.97
CA GLY A 46 7.38 -0.40 -13.42
C GLY A 46 8.89 -0.64 -13.39
N SER A 47 9.59 -0.30 -14.47
CA SER A 47 11.06 -0.46 -14.56
C SER A 47 11.80 0.44 -13.57
N LEU A 48 11.41 1.71 -13.46
CA LEU A 48 12.00 2.67 -12.51
C LEU A 48 11.73 2.26 -11.06
N ALA A 49 10.48 1.91 -10.74
CA ALA A 49 10.08 1.49 -9.40
C ALA A 49 10.78 0.18 -9.00
N ASN A 50 10.86 -0.79 -9.91
CA ASN A 50 11.54 -2.06 -9.66
C ASN A 50 13.04 -1.86 -9.38
N SER A 51 13.71 -1.02 -10.16
CA SER A 51 15.14 -0.72 -9.95
C SER A 51 15.41 -0.11 -8.57
N ILE A 52 14.57 0.84 -8.11
CA ILE A 52 14.67 1.39 -6.76
C ILE A 52 14.37 0.31 -5.70
N ARG A 53 13.36 -0.54 -5.93
CA ARG A 53 13.00 -1.66 -5.04
C ARG A 53 14.14 -2.66 -4.91
N GLU A 54 14.78 -3.05 -6.01
CA GLU A 54 15.92 -3.96 -6.03
C GLU A 54 17.15 -3.35 -5.35
N GLN A 55 17.42 -2.06 -5.58
CA GLN A 55 18.50 -1.37 -4.88
C GLN A 55 18.30 -1.38 -3.36
N LYS A 56 17.06 -1.20 -2.88
CA LYS A 56 16.75 -1.15 -1.44
C LYS A 56 16.65 -2.53 -0.80
N ASN A 57 16.02 -3.47 -1.50
CA ASN A 57 15.53 -4.72 -0.91
C ASN A 57 16.12 -5.97 -1.57
N GLY A 58 16.92 -5.82 -2.64
CA GLY A 58 17.30 -6.93 -3.52
C GLY A 58 16.07 -7.68 -4.02
N ASN A 59 16.16 -9.00 -4.02
CA ASN A 59 15.04 -9.90 -4.35
C ASN A 59 14.25 -10.36 -3.10
N LYS A 60 14.46 -9.73 -1.94
CA LYS A 60 13.74 -10.12 -0.71
C LYS A 60 12.29 -9.63 -0.75
N VAL A 61 11.36 -10.45 -0.29
CA VAL A 61 9.97 -10.07 -0.04
C VAL A 61 9.70 -10.35 1.43
N PHE A 62 9.27 -9.33 2.16
CA PHE A 62 9.01 -9.43 3.59
C PHE A 62 7.53 -9.70 3.84
N PHE A 63 7.24 -10.56 4.81
CA PHE A 63 5.91 -10.85 5.31
C PHE A 63 5.98 -11.07 6.82
N ASN A 64 4.87 -10.88 7.52
CA ASN A 64 4.73 -11.19 8.94
C ASN A 64 3.47 -12.05 9.18
N LYS A 65 3.30 -12.53 10.41
CA LYS A 65 2.16 -13.33 10.83
C LYS A 65 1.34 -12.55 11.85
N ASN A 66 0.36 -11.79 11.35
CA ASN A 66 -0.53 -10.98 12.15
C ASN A 66 -1.97 -11.51 12.12
N ILE A 67 -2.76 -11.14 13.12
CA ILE A 67 -4.22 -11.31 13.12
C ILE A 67 -4.88 -9.97 13.37
N HIS A 68 -6.17 -9.85 13.02
CA HIS A 68 -6.95 -8.65 13.26
C HIS A 68 -8.16 -9.00 14.12
N ILE A 69 -8.37 -8.28 15.21
CA ILE A 69 -9.63 -8.31 15.97
C ILE A 69 -10.43 -7.07 15.62
N GLU A 70 -11.59 -7.28 15.01
CA GLU A 70 -12.48 -6.20 14.59
C GLU A 70 -13.58 -6.00 15.64
N PRO A 71 -13.48 -4.97 16.52
CA PRO A 71 -14.37 -4.84 17.68
C PRO A 71 -15.81 -4.58 17.27
N THR A 72 -16.02 -3.85 16.17
CA THR A 72 -17.35 -3.52 15.68
C THR A 72 -17.29 -3.21 14.19
N ASN A 73 -18.36 -3.56 13.47
CA ASN A 73 -18.62 -3.06 12.12
C ASN A 73 -19.55 -1.84 12.12
N ILE A 74 -19.83 -1.25 13.28
CA ILE A 74 -20.64 -0.04 13.47
C ILE A 74 -19.71 1.17 13.46
N CYS A 75 -20.09 2.20 12.72
CA CYS A 75 -19.30 3.43 12.62
C CYS A 75 -20.22 4.63 12.68
N VAL A 76 -19.82 5.66 13.43
CA VAL A 76 -20.54 6.95 13.52
C VAL A 76 -20.32 7.84 12.30
N PHE A 77 -19.36 7.47 11.43
CA PHE A 77 -19.05 8.20 10.20
C PHE A 77 -19.76 7.60 8.99
N ASP A 78 -19.93 8.43 7.95
CA ASP A 78 -20.60 8.07 6.68
C ASP A 78 -19.63 8.15 5.49
N CYS A 79 -18.53 7.39 5.56
CA CYS A 79 -17.52 7.35 4.50
C CYS A 79 -18.06 6.64 3.24
N LYS A 80 -18.13 7.36 2.11
CA LYS A 80 -18.74 6.86 0.85
C LYS A 80 -18.07 5.63 0.22
N PHE A 81 -16.85 5.31 0.63
CA PHE A 81 -16.10 4.15 0.16
C PHE A 81 -16.09 2.97 1.16
N CYS A 82 -16.61 3.16 2.38
CA CYS A 82 -16.51 2.18 3.45
C CYS A 82 -17.81 1.36 3.55
N ALA A 83 -17.71 0.03 3.56
CA ALA A 83 -18.85 -0.85 3.72
C ALA A 83 -19.56 -0.70 5.10
N TYR A 84 -18.86 -0.20 6.13
CA TYR A 84 -19.47 0.03 7.45
C TYR A 84 -20.30 1.31 7.52
N SER A 85 -20.27 2.12 6.46
CA SER A 85 -21.07 3.32 6.24
C SER A 85 -22.54 3.00 5.92
N ILE A 86 -23.18 2.15 6.73
CA ILE A 86 -24.59 1.81 6.61
C ILE A 86 -25.27 2.29 7.90
N LYS A 87 -26.46 2.89 7.76
CA LYS A 87 -27.25 3.33 8.92
C LYS A 87 -27.45 2.17 9.89
N VAL A 88 -27.15 2.40 11.17
CA VAL A 88 -27.24 1.40 12.25
C VAL A 88 -28.61 0.71 12.27
N SER A 89 -29.69 1.44 11.98
CA SER A 89 -31.06 0.93 11.89
C SER A 89 -31.34 -0.07 10.76
N LYS A 90 -30.36 -0.37 9.90
CA LYS A 90 -30.47 -1.29 8.77
C LYS A 90 -29.46 -2.44 8.82
N LYS A 91 -28.76 -2.63 9.94
CA LYS A 91 -27.76 -3.68 10.09
C LYS A 91 -28.33 -4.84 10.90
N GLU A 92 -28.93 -5.80 10.20
CA GLU A 92 -29.31 -7.10 10.80
C GLU A 92 -28.05 -7.87 11.26
N ASP A 93 -26.91 -7.67 10.58
CA ASP A 93 -25.60 -8.25 10.89
C ASP A 93 -24.64 -7.27 11.59
N ALA A 94 -25.15 -6.28 12.33
CA ALA A 94 -24.29 -5.40 13.14
C ALA A 94 -23.79 -6.13 14.40
N TRP A 95 -22.55 -5.85 14.80
CA TRP A 95 -22.04 -6.28 16.09
C TRP A 95 -21.21 -5.20 16.77
N GLU A 96 -21.16 -5.29 18.08
CA GLU A 96 -20.23 -4.57 18.94
C GLU A 96 -19.76 -5.56 20.00
N LEU A 97 -18.49 -5.96 19.91
CA LEU A 97 -17.91 -6.94 20.82
C LEU A 97 -17.60 -6.29 22.17
N SER A 98 -17.92 -7.02 23.23
CA SER A 98 -17.38 -6.77 24.55
C SER A 98 -15.87 -7.08 24.60
N ILE A 99 -15.21 -6.59 25.65
CA ILE A 99 -13.79 -6.89 25.91
C ILE A 99 -13.58 -8.40 26.04
N ASP A 100 -14.46 -9.10 26.74
CA ASP A 100 -14.34 -10.55 26.96
C ASP A 100 -14.45 -11.32 25.65
N GLU A 101 -15.38 -10.95 24.75
CA GLU A 101 -15.50 -11.56 23.43
C GLU A 101 -14.25 -11.32 22.55
N MET A 102 -13.65 -10.14 22.63
CA MET A 102 -12.39 -9.85 21.93
C MET A 102 -11.24 -10.72 22.48
N VAL A 103 -11.14 -10.84 23.80
CA VAL A 103 -10.14 -11.70 24.46
C VAL A 103 -10.36 -13.16 24.10
N ASP A 104 -11.61 -13.64 24.07
CA ASP A 104 -11.91 -15.03 23.69
C ASP A 104 -11.58 -15.32 22.22
N LYS A 105 -11.79 -14.34 21.32
CA LYS A 105 -11.30 -14.44 19.94
C LYS A 105 -9.78 -14.53 19.87
N LEU A 106 -9.05 -13.81 20.71
CA LEU A 106 -7.59 -13.90 20.79
C LEU A 106 -7.12 -15.27 21.29
N LYS A 107 -7.82 -15.85 22.27
CA LYS A 107 -7.51 -17.20 22.78
C LYS A 107 -7.56 -18.27 21.69
N ALA A 108 -8.39 -18.11 20.66
CA ALA A 108 -8.42 -19.02 19.51
C ALA A 108 -7.13 -19.04 18.69
N TYR A 109 -6.20 -18.11 18.94
CA TYR A 109 -4.87 -18.06 18.35
C TYR A 109 -3.75 -18.37 19.35
N GLU A 110 -4.08 -18.74 20.59
CA GLU A 110 -3.08 -19.25 21.54
C GLU A 110 -2.32 -20.42 20.93
N ASN A 111 -1.00 -20.41 21.13
CA ASN A 111 -0.07 -21.42 20.61
C ASN A 111 0.03 -21.47 19.07
N LYS A 112 -0.55 -20.51 18.35
CA LYS A 112 -0.23 -20.29 16.93
C LYS A 112 0.98 -19.38 16.82
N ASP A 113 1.72 -19.52 15.72
CA ASP A 113 2.89 -18.70 15.40
C ASP A 113 2.45 -17.32 14.87
N ILE A 114 1.73 -16.56 15.69
CA ILE A 114 1.32 -15.17 15.44
C ILE A 114 2.23 -14.25 16.24
N THR A 115 2.72 -13.19 15.62
CA THR A 115 3.72 -12.28 16.22
C THR A 115 3.14 -10.93 16.62
N GLU A 116 1.98 -10.56 16.09
CA GLU A 116 1.31 -9.28 16.36
C GLU A 116 -0.23 -9.40 16.16
N VAL A 117 -0.96 -8.54 16.87
CA VAL A 117 -2.42 -8.36 16.80
C VAL A 117 -2.68 -6.89 16.55
#